data_AF-A0A7M1Q5T2-F1
#
_entry.id   AF-A0A7M1Q5T2-F1
#
_cell.length_a   1.000
_cell.length_b   1.000
_cell.length_c   1.000
_cell.angle_alpha   90.00
_cell.angle_beta   90.00
_cell.angle_gamma   90.00
#
_symmetry.space_group_name_H-M   'P 1'
#
loop_
_entity.id
_entity.type
_entity.pdbx_description
1 polymer ?
#
loop_
_entity_poly.entity_id
_entity_poly.type
_entity_poly.pdbx_seq_one_letter_code
_entity_poly.pdbx_strand_id
1 'polypeptide(L)'
;MTLERAYILLAVFYSALVAIGVIALLVGGGPLWGLASVVLGALVAAGLWGHTLGKPMMNPRMWRPLAGILVAAFLIQIFAVFALHPPGAELTWLLTGAIFSVMPAILLFQYGKRDQEVWATPEELEGGKMLDELLTRQRELVLEKQEVDRQATVRLTKAGNNYRASVTRGRGTEVERFEESFTCPATLAFFVIKYTCISVNDIAAQYAEERVLTT
;
A
#
# COMPACT_ATOMS: atom_id res chain seq x y z
N MET A 1 4.72 -25.48 8.49
CA MET A 1 5.17 -24.09 8.74
C MET A 1 4.07 -23.16 8.23
N THR A 2 3.56 -22.25 9.06
CA THR A 2 2.57 -21.26 8.61
C THR A 2 3.27 -20.13 7.85
N LEU A 3 2.62 -19.58 6.82
CA LEU A 3 3.14 -18.48 5.98
C LEU A 3 3.63 -17.29 6.82
N GLU A 4 2.93 -17.00 7.91
CA GLU A 4 3.28 -15.97 8.90
C GLU A 4 4.67 -16.19 9.54
N ARG A 5 5.00 -17.42 9.93
CA ARG A 5 6.31 -17.75 10.51
C ARG A 5 7.44 -17.55 9.49
N ALA A 6 7.18 -17.81 8.21
CA ALA A 6 8.16 -17.59 7.16
C ALA A 6 8.46 -16.09 6.98
N TYR A 7 7.43 -15.24 7.02
CA TYR A 7 7.60 -13.79 6.98
C TYR A 7 8.34 -13.26 8.21
N ILE A 8 8.01 -13.71 9.41
CA ILE A 8 8.72 -13.32 10.64
C ILE A 8 10.21 -13.69 10.54
N LEU A 9 10.51 -14.92 10.08
CA LEU A 9 11.88 -15.38 9.92
C LEU A 9 12.63 -14.56 8.86
N LEU A 10 11.96 -14.15 7.79
CA LEU A 10 12.51 -13.24 6.79
C LEU A 10 12.84 -11.87 7.39
N ALA A 11 11.95 -11.27 8.17
CA ALA A 11 12.20 -9.99 8.82
C ALA A 11 13.39 -10.06 9.79
N VAL A 12 13.46 -11.13 10.60
CA VAL A 12 14.61 -11.40 11.49
C VAL A 12 15.91 -11.55 10.69
N PHE A 13 15.87 -12.28 9.58
CA PHE A 13 17.03 -12.47 8.70
C PHE A 13 17.54 -11.12 8.14
N TYR A 14 16.66 -10.26 7.65
CA TYR A 14 17.05 -8.94 7.17
C TYR A 14 17.56 -8.01 8.27
N SER A 15 16.98 -8.08 9.48
CA SER A 15 17.53 -7.36 10.64
C SER A 15 18.94 -7.84 11.01
N ALA A 16 19.19 -9.15 10.94
CA ALA A 16 20.52 -9.71 11.17
C ALA A 16 21.54 -9.24 10.12
N LEU A 17 21.15 -9.18 8.84
CA LEU A 17 22.01 -8.64 7.77
C LEU A 17 22.42 -7.19 8.03
N VAL A 18 21.49 -6.35 8.51
CA VAL A 18 21.78 -4.97 8.89
C VAL A 18 22.79 -4.92 10.05
N ALA A 19 22.59 -5.75 11.08
CA ALA A 19 23.51 -5.83 12.22
C ALA A 19 24.92 -6.26 11.78
N ILE A 20 25.02 -7.26 10.90
CA ILE A 20 26.31 -7.69 10.32
C ILE A 20 26.95 -6.55 9.54
N GLY A 21 26.19 -5.80 8.74
CA GLY A 21 26.68 -4.63 8.01
C GLY A 21 27.21 -3.53 8.93
N VAL A 22 26.52 -3.25 10.04
CA VAL A 22 27.00 -2.29 11.06
C VAL A 22 28.32 -2.76 11.67
N ILE A 23 28.41 -4.02 12.07
CA ILE A 23 29.64 -4.60 12.65
C ILE A 23 30.79 -4.53 11.65
N ALA A 24 30.53 -4.87 10.38
CA ALA A 24 31.53 -4.80 9.32
C ALA A 24 32.08 -3.37 9.11
N LEU A 25 31.23 -2.35 9.20
CA LEU A 25 31.68 -0.94 9.14
C LEU A 25 32.53 -0.56 10.36
N LEU A 26 32.14 -0.98 11.57
CA LEU A 26 32.86 -0.67 12.80
C LEU A 26 34.26 -1.30 12.86
N VAL A 27 34.45 -2.47 12.25
CA VAL A 27 35.75 -3.17 12.17
C VAL A 27 36.59 -2.69 10.97
N GLY A 28 36.11 -1.71 10.21
CA GLY A 28 36.83 -1.15 9.04
C GLY A 28 36.77 -2.04 7.80
N GLY A 29 35.90 -3.04 7.77
CA GLY A 29 35.73 -3.98 6.66
C GLY A 29 34.82 -3.46 5.53
N GLY A 30 34.42 -2.19 5.56
CA GLY A 30 33.48 -1.64 4.58
C GLY A 30 33.91 -0.29 4.01
N PRO A 31 33.59 -0.04 2.72
CA PRO A 31 33.84 1.25 2.10
C PRO A 31 32.91 2.33 2.68
N LEU A 32 33.27 3.61 2.53
CA LEU A 32 32.50 4.75 3.07
C LEU A 32 31.04 4.75 2.60
N TRP A 33 30.78 4.33 1.36
CA TRP A 33 29.42 4.21 0.81
C TRP A 33 28.60 3.06 1.42
N GLY A 34 29.26 2.12 2.12
CA GLY A 34 28.60 1.03 2.84
C GLY A 34 27.64 1.52 3.91
N LEU A 35 27.88 2.71 4.49
CA LEU A 35 26.94 3.36 5.42
C LEU A 35 25.56 3.57 4.78
N ALA A 36 25.52 4.04 3.52
CA ALA A 36 24.27 4.24 2.81
C ALA A 36 23.51 2.92 2.60
N SER A 37 24.25 1.85 2.31
CA SER A 37 23.66 0.51 2.15
C SER A 37 23.08 -0.02 3.46
N VAL A 38 23.75 0.20 4.59
CA VAL A 38 23.27 -0.20 5.92
C VAL A 38 22.03 0.60 6.33
N VAL A 39 22.02 1.92 6.10
CA VAL A 39 20.84 2.76 6.36
C VAL A 39 19.66 2.32 5.51
N LEU A 40 19.89 2.07 4.22
CA LEU A 40 18.84 1.57 3.32
C LEU A 40 18.34 0.19 3.78
N GLY A 41 19.24 -0.71 4.17
CA GLY A 41 18.91 -2.01 4.73
C GLY A 41 18.08 -1.91 6.02
N ALA A 42 18.37 -0.95 6.89
CA ALA A 42 17.60 -0.71 8.11
C ALA A 42 16.17 -0.25 7.81
N LEU A 43 16.00 0.67 6.84
CA LEU A 43 14.67 1.09 6.35
C LEU A 43 13.89 -0.08 5.77
N VAL A 44 14.57 -0.95 5.01
CA VAL A 44 13.97 -2.16 4.45
C VAL A 44 13.51 -3.12 5.53
N ALA A 45 14.36 -3.38 6.53
CA ALA A 45 14.01 -4.22 7.66
C ALA A 45 12.80 -3.66 8.43
N ALA A 46 12.75 -2.34 8.65
CA ALA A 46 11.61 -1.68 9.27
C ALA A 46 10.31 -1.87 8.45
N GLY A 47 10.37 -1.69 7.13
CA GLY A 47 9.21 -1.91 6.26
C GLY A 47 8.76 -3.36 6.22
N LEU A 48 9.70 -4.32 6.25
CA LEU A 48 9.39 -5.74 6.38
C LEU A 48 8.69 -6.03 7.70
N TRP A 49 9.14 -5.48 8.83
CA TRP A 49 8.44 -5.61 10.12
C TRP A 49 7.03 -5.01 10.08
N GLY A 50 6.84 -3.87 9.42
CA GLY A 50 5.50 -3.31 9.19
C GLY A 50 4.60 -4.25 8.39
N HIS A 51 5.13 -4.82 7.31
CA HIS A 51 4.43 -5.80 6.48
C HIS A 51 4.10 -7.09 7.26
N THR A 52 5.03 -7.63 8.05
CA THR A 52 4.83 -8.90 8.77
C THR A 52 3.86 -8.77 9.94
N LEU A 53 3.90 -7.64 10.65
CA LEU A 53 2.99 -7.37 11.77
C LEU A 53 1.63 -6.84 11.31
N GLY A 54 1.44 -6.60 10.01
CA GLY A 54 0.21 -6.01 9.46
C GLY A 54 -0.05 -4.60 10.02
N LYS A 55 1.00 -3.87 10.42
CA LYS A 55 0.89 -2.54 11.01
C LYS A 55 1.32 -1.48 10.02
N PRO A 56 0.67 -0.31 10.00
CA PRO A 56 1.13 0.82 9.20
C PRO A 56 2.46 1.32 9.78
N MET A 57 3.53 1.18 9.02
CA MET A 57 4.83 1.73 9.37
C MET A 57 5.17 2.81 8.34
N MET A 58 5.35 4.05 8.78
CA MET A 58 5.50 5.23 7.91
C MET A 58 4.32 5.42 6.93
N ASN A 59 4.52 6.18 5.85
CA ASN A 59 3.49 6.51 4.86
C ASN A 59 3.54 5.53 3.67
N PRO A 60 2.41 4.98 3.18
CA PRO A 60 2.37 4.07 2.03
C PRO A 60 3.07 4.63 0.79
N ARG A 61 3.03 5.96 0.60
CA ARG A 61 3.67 6.64 -0.53
C ARG A 61 5.19 6.57 -0.51
N MET A 62 5.83 6.24 0.61
CA MET A 62 7.28 6.14 0.72
C MET A 62 7.82 4.77 0.29
N TRP A 63 7.06 3.70 0.50
CA TRP A 63 7.54 2.33 0.28
C TRP A 63 7.70 1.95 -1.19
N ARG A 64 6.82 2.44 -2.08
CA ARG A 64 6.94 2.20 -3.52
C ARG A 64 8.17 2.87 -4.15
N PRO A 65 8.43 4.16 -3.92
CA PRO A 65 9.69 4.78 -4.33
C PRO A 65 10.91 4.07 -3.75
N LEU A 66 10.86 3.64 -2.48
CA LEU A 66 11.96 2.93 -1.85
C LEU A 66 12.24 1.57 -2.51
N ALA A 67 11.20 0.83 -2.88
CA ALA A 67 11.34 -0.37 -3.71
C ALA A 67 11.98 -0.06 -5.08
N GLY A 68 11.61 1.04 -5.72
CA GLY A 68 12.24 1.51 -6.95
C GLY A 68 13.72 1.84 -6.77
N ILE A 69 14.09 2.50 -5.66
CA ILE A 69 15.48 2.80 -5.29
C ILE A 69 16.28 1.50 -5.10
N LEU A 70 15.70 0.47 -4.47
CA LEU A 70 16.37 -0.82 -4.32
C LEU A 70 16.66 -1.49 -5.66
N VAL A 71 15.70 -1.46 -6.59
CA VAL A 71 15.90 -2.01 -7.94
C VAL A 71 16.96 -1.22 -8.70
N ALA A 72 16.94 0.11 -8.60
CA ALA A 72 17.97 0.94 -9.22
C ALA A 72 19.36 0.66 -8.61
N ALA A 73 19.44 0.55 -7.29
CA ALA A 73 20.67 0.22 -6.57
C ALA A 73 21.20 -1.17 -6.98
N PHE A 74 20.32 -2.17 -7.10
CA PHE A 74 20.67 -3.49 -7.63
C PHE A 74 21.32 -3.39 -9.01
N LEU A 75 20.71 -2.67 -9.95
CA LEU A 75 21.24 -2.51 -11.31
C LEU A 75 22.59 -1.79 -11.31
N ILE A 76 22.74 -0.75 -10.49
CA ILE A 76 24.00 -0.01 -10.33
C ILE A 76 25.08 -0.92 -9.75
N GLN A 77 24.75 -1.74 -8.75
CA GLN A 77 25.71 -2.67 -8.14
C GLN A 77 26.18 -3.73 -9.13
N ILE A 78 25.27 -4.33 -9.89
CA ILE A 78 25.61 -5.29 -10.95
C ILE A 78 26.50 -4.63 -12.00
N PHE A 79 26.14 -3.43 -12.46
CA PHE A 79 26.97 -2.69 -13.40
C PHE A 79 28.37 -2.39 -12.84
N ALA A 80 28.47 -1.96 -11.58
CA ALA A 80 29.74 -1.67 -10.92
C ALA A 80 30.64 -2.90 -10.81
N VAL A 81 30.08 -4.08 -10.51
CA VAL A 81 30.84 -5.34 -10.46
C VAL A 81 31.53 -5.63 -11.79
N PHE A 82 30.83 -5.43 -12.92
CA PHE A 82 31.39 -5.70 -14.25
C PHE A 82 32.26 -4.57 -14.81
N ALA A 83 31.94 -3.31 -14.51
CA ALA A 83 32.65 -2.16 -15.07
C ALA A 83 33.93 -1.83 -14.29
N LEU A 84 33.88 -1.88 -12.96
CA LEU A 84 34.92 -1.33 -12.09
C LEU A 84 35.88 -2.38 -11.50
N HIS A 85 35.57 -3.68 -11.65
CA HIS A 85 36.39 -4.79 -11.12
C HIS A 85 36.85 -4.55 -9.67
N PRO A 86 35.91 -4.33 -8.75
CA PRO A 86 36.21 -3.87 -7.39
C PRO A 86 37.08 -4.87 -6.61
N PRO A 87 37.95 -4.40 -5.70
CA PRO A 87 38.75 -5.27 -4.84
C PRO A 87 37.85 -6.11 -3.92
N GLY A 88 38.37 -7.25 -3.41
CA GLY A 88 37.56 -8.31 -2.80
C GLY A 88 36.56 -7.87 -1.71
N ALA A 89 36.93 -6.92 -0.85
CA ALA A 89 36.01 -6.39 0.16
C ALA A 89 34.82 -5.65 -0.48
N GLU A 90 35.09 -4.72 -1.41
CA GLU A 90 34.05 -3.96 -2.12
C GLU A 90 33.18 -4.87 -2.99
N LEU A 91 33.77 -5.87 -3.64
CA LEU A 91 33.04 -6.88 -4.40
C LEU A 91 32.03 -7.63 -3.51
N THR A 92 32.44 -7.99 -2.29
CA THR A 92 31.57 -8.67 -1.32
C THR A 92 30.37 -7.79 -0.94
N TRP A 93 30.60 -6.50 -0.68
CA TRP A 93 29.54 -5.54 -0.38
C TRP A 93 28.54 -5.38 -1.53
N LEU A 94 29.03 -5.26 -2.77
CA LEU A 94 28.18 -5.10 -3.95
C LEU A 94 27.35 -6.36 -4.23
N LEU A 95 27.95 -7.55 -4.19
CA LEU A 95 27.25 -8.81 -4.43
C LEU A 95 26.22 -9.09 -3.33
N THR A 96 26.58 -8.87 -2.07
CA THR A 96 25.66 -9.04 -0.93
C THR A 96 24.47 -8.09 -1.06
N GLY A 97 24.72 -6.80 -1.33
CA GLY A 97 23.67 -5.82 -1.58
C GLY A 97 22.76 -6.24 -2.74
N ALA A 98 23.34 -6.73 -3.83
CA ALA A 98 22.58 -7.07 -5.03
C ALA A 98 21.66 -8.26 -4.76
N ILE A 99 22.21 -9.35 -4.22
CA ILE A 99 21.45 -10.57 -3.92
C ILE A 99 20.30 -10.28 -2.95
N PHE A 100 20.55 -9.49 -1.90
CA PHE A 100 19.57 -9.28 -0.84
C PHE A 100 18.59 -8.13 -1.11
N SER A 101 18.75 -7.34 -2.16
CA SER A 101 17.87 -6.20 -2.49
C SER A 101 16.60 -6.57 -3.27
N VAL A 102 16.62 -7.67 -4.03
CA VAL A 102 15.51 -8.03 -4.94
C VAL A 102 14.25 -8.44 -4.19
N MET A 103 14.37 -9.37 -3.25
CA MET A 103 13.21 -9.91 -2.50
C MET A 103 12.49 -8.81 -1.68
N PRO A 104 13.20 -7.95 -0.92
CA PRO A 104 12.53 -6.88 -0.19
C PRO A 104 11.95 -5.81 -1.10
N ALA A 105 12.57 -5.53 -2.26
CA ALA A 105 11.98 -4.60 -3.22
C ALA A 105 10.58 -5.03 -3.64
N ILE A 106 10.38 -6.32 -3.93
CA ILE A 106 9.07 -6.88 -4.30
C ILE A 106 8.08 -6.74 -3.13
N LEU A 107 8.49 -7.15 -1.93
CA LEU A 107 7.63 -7.11 -0.74
C LEU A 107 7.24 -5.68 -0.38
N LEU A 108 8.17 -4.74 -0.42
CA LEU A 108 7.91 -3.32 -0.13
C LEU A 108 7.06 -2.65 -1.21
N PHE A 109 7.23 -3.06 -2.48
CA PHE A 109 6.38 -2.58 -3.56
C PHE A 109 4.91 -2.99 -3.38
N GLN A 110 4.69 -4.23 -2.91
CA GLN A 110 3.35 -4.72 -2.57
C GLN A 110 2.82 -4.07 -1.30
N TYR A 111 3.63 -3.97 -0.24
CA TYR A 111 3.28 -3.31 1.02
C TYR A 111 2.86 -1.85 0.81
N GLY A 112 3.53 -1.13 -0.10
CA GLY A 112 3.19 0.26 -0.45
C GLY A 112 1.91 0.43 -1.28
N LYS A 113 1.17 -0.64 -1.61
CA LYS A 113 -0.12 -0.53 -2.29
C LYS A 113 -1.15 0.04 -1.31
N ARG A 114 -1.66 1.24 -1.60
CA ARG A 114 -2.65 1.95 -0.76
C ARG A 114 -3.96 1.17 -0.59
N ASP A 115 -4.36 0.42 -1.62
CA ASP A 115 -5.58 -0.40 -1.65
C ASP A 115 -5.37 -1.71 -0.86
N GLN A 116 -5.10 -1.58 0.44
CA GLN A 116 -4.90 -2.66 1.42
C GLN A 116 -5.44 -2.23 2.78
N GLU A 117 -5.97 -3.19 3.53
CA GLU A 117 -6.54 -2.97 4.87
C GLU A 117 -5.54 -2.41 5.89
N VAL A 118 -4.25 -2.74 5.74
CA VAL A 118 -3.17 -2.28 6.64
C VAL A 118 -3.08 -0.75 6.72
N TRP A 119 -3.54 -0.05 5.68
CA TRP A 119 -3.51 1.42 5.59
C TRP A 119 -4.85 2.08 5.91
N ALA A 120 -5.91 1.29 6.13
CA ALA A 120 -7.23 1.80 6.41
C ALA A 120 -7.38 2.11 7.90
N THR A 121 -8.11 3.19 8.22
CA THR A 121 -8.50 3.46 9.61
C THR A 121 -9.57 2.47 10.09
N PRO A 122 -9.76 2.29 11.41
CA PRO A 122 -10.83 1.43 11.92
C PRO A 122 -12.22 1.83 11.39
N GLU A 123 -12.48 3.13 11.28
CA GLU A 123 -13.72 3.68 10.72
C GLU A 123 -13.89 3.32 9.23
N GLU A 124 -12.81 3.39 8.46
CA GLU A 124 -12.81 2.98 7.04
C GLU A 124 -13.00 1.47 6.89
N LEU A 125 -12.45 0.66 7.79
CA LEU A 125 -12.65 -0.80 7.81
C LEU A 125 -14.11 -1.16 8.11
N GLU A 126 -14.72 -0.51 9.09
CA GLU A 126 -16.14 -0.73 9.42
C GLU A 126 -17.06 -0.26 8.30
N GLY A 127 -16.82 0.94 7.77
CA GLY A 127 -17.56 1.45 6.61
C GLY A 127 -17.39 0.55 5.38
N GLY A 128 -16.18 0.03 5.15
CA GLY A 128 -15.90 -0.90 4.06
C GLY A 128 -16.68 -2.21 4.17
N LYS A 129 -16.76 -2.79 5.38
CA LYS A 129 -17.57 -4.00 5.64
C LYS A 129 -19.06 -3.75 5.36
N MET A 130 -19.58 -2.62 5.84
CA MET A 130 -20.98 -2.26 5.64
C MET A 130 -21.30 -2.06 4.14
N LEU A 131 -20.41 -1.38 3.41
CA LEU A 131 -20.51 -1.22 1.95
C LEU A 131 -20.44 -2.55 1.21
N ASP A 132 -19.56 -3.47 1.63
CA ASP A 132 -19.48 -4.80 1.01
C ASP A 132 -20.74 -5.63 1.25
N GLU A 133 -21.31 -5.59 2.45
CA GLU A 133 -22.58 -6.26 2.75
C GLU A 133 -23.74 -5.71 1.89
N LEU A 134 -23.83 -4.39 1.78
CA LEU A 134 -24.83 -3.73 0.94
C LEU A 134 -24.64 -4.08 -0.55
N LEU A 135 -23.40 -4.03 -1.04
CA LEU A 135 -23.07 -4.35 -2.43
C LEU A 135 -23.19 -5.83 -2.79
N THR A 136 -23.09 -6.72 -1.79
CA THR A 136 -23.35 -8.15 -1.96
C THR A 136 -24.84 -8.44 -2.07
N ARG A 137 -25.68 -7.68 -1.35
CA ARG A 137 -27.15 -7.80 -1.42
C ARG A 137 -27.72 -7.09 -2.66
N GLN A 138 -27.18 -5.94 -3.02
CA GLN A 138 -27.54 -5.16 -4.20
C GLN A 138 -26.27 -4.86 -4.99
N ARG A 139 -26.11 -5.49 -6.16
CA ARG A 139 -24.89 -5.41 -6.98
C ARG A 139 -24.52 -3.99 -7.41
N GLU A 140 -25.47 -3.07 -7.32
CA GLU A 140 -25.35 -1.68 -7.68
C GLU A 140 -26.04 -0.82 -6.63
N LEU A 141 -25.32 0.15 -6.08
CA LEU A 141 -25.85 1.20 -5.22
C LEU A 141 -25.67 2.52 -5.96
N VAL A 142 -26.77 3.24 -6.16
CA VAL A 142 -26.76 4.60 -6.69
C VAL A 142 -27.13 5.53 -5.55
N LEU A 143 -26.28 6.50 -5.26
CA LEU A 143 -26.55 7.56 -4.31
C LEU A 143 -26.52 8.90 -5.01
N GLU A 144 -27.58 9.66 -4.82
CA GLU A 144 -27.67 11.03 -5.27
C GLU A 144 -27.71 11.91 -4.04
N LYS A 145 -26.68 12.72 -3.84
CA LYS A 145 -26.69 13.79 -2.84
C LYS A 145 -26.74 15.12 -3.55
N GLN A 146 -27.79 15.87 -3.25
CA GLN A 146 -28.03 17.21 -3.76
C GLN A 146 -27.84 18.19 -2.61
N GLU A 147 -26.71 18.90 -2.61
CA GLU A 147 -26.52 20.10 -1.78
C GLU A 147 -26.82 21.33 -2.63
N VAL A 148 -27.16 22.45 -1.97
CA VAL A 148 -27.74 23.69 -2.54
C VAL A 148 -27.01 24.24 -3.78
N ASP A 149 -25.73 23.89 -4.00
CA ASP A 149 -24.91 24.29 -5.15
C ASP A 149 -24.09 23.12 -5.79
N ARG A 150 -24.36 21.87 -5.40
CA ARG A 150 -23.59 20.68 -5.86
C ARG A 150 -24.49 19.45 -5.97
N GLN A 151 -24.58 18.89 -7.18
CA GLN A 151 -25.11 17.55 -7.42
C GLN A 151 -23.94 16.56 -7.50
N ALA A 152 -23.95 15.54 -6.65
CA ALA A 152 -23.04 14.42 -6.75
C ALA A 152 -23.84 13.12 -6.85
N THR A 153 -23.74 12.45 -7.99
CA THR A 153 -24.26 11.09 -8.20
C THR A 153 -23.11 10.11 -8.11
N VAL A 154 -23.21 9.17 -7.18
CA VAL A 154 -22.20 8.17 -6.87
C VAL A 154 -22.80 6.81 -7.18
N ARG A 155 -22.24 6.15 -8.19
CA ARG A 155 -22.62 4.79 -8.56
C ARG A 155 -21.54 3.83 -8.10
N LEU A 156 -21.88 2.96 -7.17
CA LEU A 156 -21.01 1.92 -6.63
C LEU A 156 -21.48 0.58 -7.20
N THR A 157 -20.57 -0.17 -7.81
CA THR A 157 -20.89 -1.47 -8.40
C THR A 157 -19.88 -2.52 -7.94
N LYS A 158 -20.36 -3.73 -7.66
CA LYS A 158 -19.51 -4.89 -7.38
C LYS A 158 -19.31 -5.70 -8.66
N ALA A 159 -18.09 -5.66 -9.21
CA ALA A 159 -17.69 -6.37 -10.41
C ALA A 159 -16.81 -7.57 -10.04
N GLY A 160 -17.45 -8.67 -9.63
CA GLY A 160 -16.76 -9.88 -9.17
C GLY A 160 -16.06 -9.65 -7.83
N ASN A 161 -14.72 -9.70 -7.81
CA ASN A 161 -13.90 -9.48 -6.62
C ASN A 161 -13.40 -8.03 -6.47
N ASN A 162 -13.83 -7.13 -7.36
CA ASN A 162 -13.44 -5.72 -7.35
C ASN A 162 -14.67 -4.83 -7.20
N TYR A 163 -14.47 -3.66 -6.60
CA TYR A 163 -15.46 -2.60 -6.44
C TYR A 163 -15.14 -1.48 -7.41
N ARG A 164 -16.17 -0.86 -7.99
CA ARG A 164 -16.03 0.26 -8.91
C ARG A 164 -16.91 1.40 -8.43
N ALA A 165 -16.30 2.56 -8.22
CA ALA A 165 -16.99 3.80 -7.90
C ALA A 165 -16.94 4.72 -9.12
N SER A 166 -18.10 5.12 -9.62
CA SER A 166 -18.26 6.16 -10.63
C SER A 166 -18.92 7.36 -9.96
N VAL A 167 -18.17 8.44 -9.80
CA VAL A 167 -18.67 9.71 -9.26
C VAL A 167 -18.89 10.67 -10.41
N THR A 168 -20.11 11.18 -10.52
CA THR A 168 -20.47 12.26 -11.43
C THR A 168 -20.80 13.46 -10.59
N ARG A 169 -20.01 14.53 -10.69
CA ARG A 169 -20.19 15.76 -9.93
C ARG A 169 -20.52 16.90 -10.88
N GLY A 170 -21.67 17.52 -10.68
CA GLY A 170 -22.04 18.77 -11.34
C GLY A 170 -21.72 19.97 -10.46
N ARG A 171 -20.98 20.94 -10.99
CA ARG A 171 -20.82 22.27 -10.38
C ARG A 171 -21.15 23.33 -11.44
N GLY A 172 -22.38 23.85 -11.40
CA GLY A 172 -22.88 24.76 -12.44
C GLY A 172 -22.92 24.09 -13.82
N THR A 173 -22.12 24.56 -14.78
CA THR A 173 -22.07 24.04 -16.15
C THR A 173 -21.02 22.94 -16.38
N GLU A 174 -20.16 22.65 -15.41
CA GLU A 174 -19.13 21.61 -15.53
C GLU A 174 -19.57 20.32 -14.84
N VAL A 175 -19.54 19.23 -15.61
CA VAL A 175 -19.79 17.87 -15.14
C VAL A 175 -18.46 17.13 -15.14
N GLU A 176 -17.90 16.89 -13.95
CA GLU A 176 -16.72 16.06 -13.78
C GLU A 176 -17.15 14.62 -13.53
N ARG A 177 -16.61 13.68 -14.31
CA ARG A 177 -16.85 12.24 -14.13
C ARG A 177 -15.52 11.56 -13.78
N PHE A 178 -15.50 10.90 -12.63
CA PHE A 178 -14.37 10.12 -12.16
C PHE A 178 -14.81 8.67 -11.96
N GLU A 179 -14.01 7.75 -12.46
CA GLU A 179 -14.22 6.31 -12.27
C GLU A 179 -12.96 5.72 -11.67
N GLU A 180 -13.10 5.07 -10.51
CA GLU A 180 -11.98 4.43 -9.81
C GLU A 180 -12.39 3.02 -9.37
N SER A 181 -11.46 2.09 -9.49
CA SER A 181 -11.66 0.67 -9.14
C SER A 181 -10.79 0.28 -7.95
N PHE A 182 -11.39 -0.38 -6.97
CA PHE A 182 -10.76 -0.77 -5.71
C PHE A 182 -10.89 -2.28 -5.51
N THR A 183 -9.86 -2.90 -4.94
CA THR A 183 -9.90 -4.31 -4.51
C THR A 183 -10.35 -4.41 -3.05
N CYS A 184 -10.01 -3.40 -2.24
CA CYS A 184 -10.33 -3.37 -0.81
C CYS A 184 -11.59 -2.53 -0.52
N PRO A 185 -12.60 -3.09 0.18
CA PRO A 185 -13.82 -2.36 0.55
C PRO A 185 -13.56 -1.13 1.44
N ALA A 186 -12.53 -1.19 2.29
CA ALA A 186 -12.18 -0.06 3.16
C ALA A 186 -11.66 1.15 2.37
N THR A 187 -10.93 0.90 1.28
CA THR A 187 -10.47 1.97 0.39
C THR A 187 -11.62 2.59 -0.39
N LEU A 188 -12.64 1.78 -0.74
CA LEU A 188 -13.90 2.27 -1.31
C LEU A 188 -14.62 3.20 -0.32
N ALA A 189 -14.73 2.80 0.95
CA ALA A 189 -15.36 3.61 2.00
C ALA A 189 -14.63 4.95 2.18
N PHE A 190 -13.29 4.93 2.26
CA PHE A 190 -12.48 6.15 2.28
C PHE A 190 -12.78 7.07 1.08
N PHE A 191 -12.84 6.50 -0.12
CA PHE A 191 -13.12 7.26 -1.34
C PHE A 191 -14.51 7.91 -1.29
N VAL A 192 -15.53 7.14 -0.90
CA VAL A 192 -16.91 7.66 -0.78
C VAL A 192 -16.98 8.77 0.25
N ILE A 193 -16.49 8.56 1.48
CA ILE A 193 -16.52 9.57 2.54
C ILE A 193 -15.81 10.85 2.10
N LYS A 194 -14.63 10.71 1.49
CA LYS A 194 -13.77 11.84 1.15
C LYS A 194 -14.26 12.66 -0.05
N TYR A 195 -14.81 12.00 -1.07
CA TYR A 195 -15.20 12.68 -2.32
C TYR A 195 -16.67 13.04 -2.40
N THR A 196 -17.51 12.50 -1.53
CA THR A 196 -18.97 12.69 -1.59
C THR A 196 -19.53 13.38 -0.36
N CYS A 197 -18.75 13.50 0.73
CA CYS A 197 -19.22 13.99 2.04
C CYS A 197 -20.48 13.24 2.53
N ILE A 198 -20.70 12.01 2.05
CA ILE A 198 -21.75 11.10 2.51
C ILE A 198 -21.07 10.13 3.46
N SER A 199 -21.58 10.01 4.69
CA SER A 199 -21.10 8.99 5.61
C SER A 199 -21.64 7.63 5.18
N VAL A 200 -20.90 6.56 5.47
CA VAL A 200 -21.38 5.21 5.16
C VAL A 200 -22.68 4.88 5.93
N ASN A 201 -22.89 5.53 7.09
CA ASN A 201 -24.13 5.42 7.85
C ASN A 201 -25.34 6.06 7.15
N ASP A 202 -25.14 7.17 6.42
CA ASP A 202 -26.19 7.80 5.62
C ASP A 202 -26.64 6.87 4.47
N ILE A 203 -25.68 6.17 3.86
CA ILE A 203 -25.94 5.16 2.83
C ILE A 203 -26.77 4.02 3.40
N ALA A 204 -26.36 3.49 4.56
CA ALA A 204 -27.09 2.43 5.20
C ALA A 204 -28.49 2.84 5.65
N ALA A 205 -28.67 4.08 6.13
CA ALA A 205 -29.97 4.61 6.52
C ALA A 205 -30.92 4.72 5.31
N GLN A 206 -30.44 5.26 4.18
CA GLN A 206 -31.26 5.40 2.97
C GLN A 206 -31.73 4.06 2.42
N TYR A 207 -30.86 3.06 2.37
CA TYR A 207 -31.20 1.71 1.90
C TYR A 207 -31.92 0.85 2.95
N ALA A 208 -31.93 1.27 4.22
CA ALA A 208 -32.79 0.69 5.25
C ALA A 208 -34.21 1.28 5.22
N GLU A 209 -34.36 2.58 4.93
CA GLU A 209 -35.66 3.26 4.78
C GLU A 209 -36.39 2.87 3.49
N GLU A 210 -35.70 2.70 2.37
CA GLU A 210 -36.31 2.22 1.11
C GLU A 210 -36.93 0.81 1.27
N ARG A 211 -36.44 0.05 2.24
CA ARG A 211 -36.99 -1.25 2.67
C ARG A 211 -38.34 -1.13 3.41
N VAL A 212 -38.56 -0.04 4.16
CA VAL A 212 -39.79 0.17 4.93
C VAL A 212 -40.94 0.63 4.01
N LEU A 213 -40.62 1.31 2.91
CA LEU A 213 -41.62 1.78 1.94
C LEU A 213 -42.05 0.73 0.91
N THR A 214 -41.39 -0.43 0.87
CA THR A 214 -41.64 -1.51 -0.11
C THR A 214 -42.23 -2.79 0.51
N THR A 215 -42.47 -2.82 1.82
CA THR A 215 -43.23 -3.86 2.54
C THR A 215 -44.59 -3.35 2.97
#